data_AF-A0A377TV06-F1
#
_entry.id   AF-A0A377TV06-F1
#
_cell.length_a   1.000
_cell.length_b   1.000
_cell.length_c   1.000
_cell.angle_alpha   90.00
_cell.angle_beta   90.00
_cell.angle_gamma   90.00
#
_symmetry.space_group_name_H-M   'P 1'
#
loop_
_entity.id
_entity.type
_entity.pdbx_description
1 polymer ?
#
loop_
_entity_poly.entity_id
_entity_poly.type
_entity_poly.pdbx_seq_one_letter_code
_entity_poly.pdbx_strand_id
1 'polypeptide(L)'
;MVADSQPGHIDQIKQTNAGAVYRLIDQLGPVSRIDLSRFAQLAPASITKIVREMLEAHLVQETEIQEPGSRGRPAVGLMVETEAWHYLAVRISRGEIHLSLRDLSSQLVVEDQLELALTDSTPFLTRVIDHIDRFFIRPSKEAGTPYLHRHDDARYYRYRKWHYSSHAVL
;
A
#
# COMPACT_ATOMS: atom_id res chain seq x y z
N MET A 1 12.54 16.12 -35.15
CA MET A 1 13.04 14.82 -34.67
C MET A 1 12.14 14.39 -33.54
N VAL A 2 11.25 13.44 -33.77
CA VAL A 2 10.39 12.87 -32.73
C VAL A 2 11.21 11.76 -32.09
N ALA A 3 11.55 11.91 -30.82
CA ALA A 3 12.28 10.87 -30.09
C ALA A 3 11.36 9.66 -29.92
N ASP A 4 11.70 8.56 -30.60
CA ASP A 4 11.14 7.24 -30.33
C ASP A 4 11.55 6.81 -28.91
N SER A 5 10.77 7.20 -27.92
CA SER A 5 10.92 6.70 -26.55
C SER A 5 10.42 5.25 -26.51
N GLN A 6 11.36 4.30 -26.34
CA GLN A 6 11.06 2.88 -26.20
C GLN A 6 10.02 2.63 -25.09
N PRO A 7 9.09 1.67 -25.25
CA PRO A 7 7.97 1.46 -24.32
C PRO A 7 8.39 1.33 -22.85
N GLY A 8 9.49 0.62 -22.57
CA GLY A 8 10.01 0.46 -21.20
C GLY A 8 10.49 1.77 -20.55
N HIS A 9 10.96 2.73 -21.34
CA HIS A 9 11.42 4.03 -20.84
C HIS A 9 10.24 4.89 -20.36
N ILE A 10 9.13 4.84 -21.09
CA ILE A 10 7.93 5.62 -20.74
C ILE A 10 7.31 5.12 -19.44
N ASP A 11 7.21 3.80 -19.25
CA ASP A 11 6.63 3.24 -18.04
C ASP A 11 7.53 3.43 -16.81
N GLN A 12 8.84 3.36 -16.98
CA GLN A 12 9.80 3.72 -15.92
C GLN A 12 9.64 5.18 -15.46
N ILE A 13 9.45 6.11 -16.41
CA ILE A 13 9.22 7.53 -16.09
C ILE A 13 7.90 7.69 -15.33
N LYS A 14 6.82 7.04 -15.77
CA LYS A 14 5.53 7.09 -15.06
C LYS A 14 5.67 6.58 -13.63
N GLN A 15 6.34 5.43 -13.44
CA GLN A 15 6.55 4.85 -12.12
C GLN A 15 7.36 5.78 -11.21
N THR A 16 8.41 6.39 -11.75
CA THR A 16 9.25 7.36 -11.01
C THR A 16 8.45 8.59 -10.59
N ASN A 17 7.63 9.14 -11.50
CA ASN A 17 6.80 10.30 -11.22
C ASN A 17 5.70 9.97 -10.20
N ALA A 18 5.04 8.82 -10.31
CA ALA A 18 4.04 8.37 -9.35
C ALA A 18 4.66 8.20 -7.95
N GLY A 19 5.83 7.56 -7.85
CA GLY A 19 6.53 7.42 -6.58
C GLY A 19 6.96 8.76 -5.97
N ALA A 20 7.38 9.72 -6.79
CA ALA A 20 7.72 11.06 -6.33
C ALA A 20 6.50 11.83 -5.79
N VAL A 21 5.36 11.76 -6.50
CA VAL A 21 4.11 12.38 -6.05
C VAL A 21 3.58 11.74 -4.77
N TYR A 22 3.57 10.39 -4.69
CA TYR A 22 3.12 9.68 -3.49
C TYR A 22 3.94 10.10 -2.26
N ARG A 23 5.27 10.14 -2.39
CA ARG A 23 6.16 10.56 -1.31
C ARG A 23 5.91 12.00 -0.86
N LEU A 24 5.59 12.91 -1.78
CA LEU A 24 5.23 14.28 -1.41
C LEU A 24 3.91 14.34 -0.63
N ILE A 25 2.93 13.51 -0.98
CA ILE A 25 1.66 13.39 -0.24
C ILE A 25 1.92 12.81 1.16
N ASP A 26 2.76 11.78 1.26
CA ASP A 26 3.15 11.14 2.53
C ASP A 26 3.85 12.13 3.49
N GLN A 27 4.74 12.97 2.95
CA GLN A 27 5.54 13.89 3.77
C GLN A 27 4.84 15.22 4.08
N LEU A 28 3.98 15.70 3.19
CA LEU A 28 3.40 17.06 3.27
C LEU A 28 1.87 17.06 3.42
N GLY A 29 1.23 15.89 3.45
CA GLY A 29 -0.22 15.76 3.60
C GLY A 29 -0.75 16.42 4.88
N PRO A 30 -1.90 17.12 4.84
CA PRO A 30 -2.73 17.45 3.68
C PRO A 30 -2.06 18.40 2.67
N VAL A 31 -1.95 18.00 1.39
CA VAL A 31 -1.31 18.82 0.33
C VAL A 31 -2.21 19.00 -0.89
N SER A 32 -2.23 20.19 -1.47
CA SER A 32 -3.05 20.49 -2.66
C SER A 32 -2.42 19.95 -3.96
N ARG A 33 -3.25 19.68 -4.99
CA ARG A 33 -2.75 19.31 -6.34
C ARG A 33 -1.88 20.41 -6.96
N ILE A 34 -2.13 21.68 -6.63
CA ILE A 34 -1.36 22.83 -7.12
C ILE A 34 0.05 22.79 -6.53
N ASP A 35 0.16 22.55 -5.22
CA ASP A 35 1.46 22.49 -4.56
C ASP A 35 2.23 21.22 -4.95
N LEU A 36 1.54 20.08 -5.15
CA LEU A 36 2.16 18.90 -5.74
C LEU A 36 2.77 19.18 -7.12
N SER A 37 2.08 19.93 -7.98
CA SER A 37 2.63 20.33 -9.29
C SER A 37 3.90 21.16 -9.14
N ARG A 38 3.92 22.10 -8.19
CA ARG A 38 5.10 22.93 -7.89
C ARG A 38 6.26 22.11 -7.34
N PHE A 39 6.01 21.28 -6.33
CA PHE A 39 7.06 20.49 -5.65
C PHE A 39 7.60 19.37 -6.53
N ALA A 40 6.75 18.65 -7.26
CA ALA A 40 7.16 17.58 -8.15
C ALA A 40 7.72 18.09 -9.49
N GLN A 41 7.55 19.39 -9.79
CA GLN A 41 7.90 19.99 -11.09
C GLN A 41 7.22 19.29 -12.28
N LEU A 42 5.98 18.83 -12.07
CA LEU A 42 5.18 18.17 -13.09
C LEU A 42 4.04 19.07 -13.53
N ALA A 43 3.67 18.98 -14.81
CA ALA A 43 2.53 19.72 -15.34
C ALA A 43 1.24 19.38 -14.57
N PRO A 44 0.30 20.34 -14.37
CA PRO A 44 -0.94 20.11 -13.64
C PRO A 44 -1.76 18.93 -14.17
N ALA A 45 -1.80 18.75 -15.50
CA ALA A 45 -2.49 17.62 -16.13
C ALA A 45 -1.89 16.26 -15.74
N SER A 46 -0.57 16.18 -15.61
CA SER A 46 0.14 14.97 -15.16
C SER A 46 -0.19 14.67 -13.69
N ILE A 47 -0.20 15.68 -12.82
CA ILE A 47 -0.62 15.51 -11.42
C ILE A 47 -2.06 15.00 -11.33
N THR A 48 -3.00 15.59 -12.08
CA THR A 48 -4.38 15.14 -12.10
C THR A 48 -4.49 13.66 -12.49
N LYS A 49 -3.75 13.24 -13.52
CA LYS A 49 -3.74 11.84 -13.95
C LYS A 49 -3.18 10.90 -12.87
N ILE A 50 -2.01 11.22 -12.31
CA ILE A 50 -1.35 10.42 -11.27
C ILE A 50 -2.23 10.30 -10.04
N VAL A 51 -2.76 11.43 -9.55
CA VAL A 51 -3.63 11.45 -8.36
C VAL A 51 -4.92 10.67 -8.61
N ARG A 52 -5.50 10.74 -9.81
CA ARG A 52 -6.70 9.95 -10.14
C ARG A 52 -6.41 8.46 -10.03
N GLU A 53 -5.30 8.00 -10.60
CA GLU A 53 -4.87 6.59 -10.52
C GLU A 53 -4.62 6.17 -9.05
N MET A 54 -4.02 7.03 -8.22
CA MET A 54 -3.83 6.76 -6.78
C MET A 54 -5.14 6.71 -5.99
N LEU A 55 -6.10 7.59 -6.28
CA LEU A 55 -7.43 7.59 -5.66
C LEU A 55 -8.22 6.34 -6.05
N GLU A 56 -8.17 5.96 -7.33
CA GLU A 56 -8.78 4.72 -7.84
C GLU A 56 -8.15 3.47 -7.22
N ALA A 57 -6.84 3.52 -6.95
CA ALA A 57 -6.12 2.48 -6.23
C ALA A 57 -6.23 2.60 -4.70
N HIS A 58 -6.97 3.56 -4.15
CA HIS A 58 -7.07 3.80 -2.70
C HIS A 58 -5.72 3.93 -1.98
N LEU A 59 -4.70 4.46 -2.66
CA LEU A 59 -3.39 4.75 -2.04
C LEU A 59 -3.38 6.10 -1.33
N VAL A 60 -4.28 7.00 -1.74
CA VAL A 60 -4.47 8.33 -1.17
C VAL A 60 -5.97 8.60 -1.04
N GLN A 61 -6.31 9.58 -0.22
CA GLN A 61 -7.67 10.07 -0.02
C GLN A 61 -7.72 11.60 -0.08
N GLU A 62 -8.87 12.14 -0.44
CA GLU A 62 -9.13 13.57 -0.36
C GLU A 62 -9.52 13.96 1.08
N THR A 63 -8.99 15.08 1.56
CA THR A 63 -9.33 15.64 2.87
C THR A 63 -9.50 17.15 2.78
N GLU A 64 -10.18 17.76 3.74
CA GLU A 64 -10.32 19.22 3.79
C GLU A 64 -9.05 19.86 4.38
N ILE A 65 -8.51 20.86 3.69
CA ILE A 65 -7.46 21.74 4.23
C ILE A 65 -8.18 22.88 4.97
N GLN A 66 -8.15 22.83 6.30
CA GLN A 66 -8.69 23.90 7.13
C GLN A 66 -7.63 24.97 7.35
N GLU A 67 -7.76 26.09 6.64
CA GLU A 67 -6.97 27.28 6.92
C GLU A 67 -7.71 28.19 7.91
N PRO A 68 -7.11 28.53 9.07
CA PRO A 68 -7.75 29.44 10.03
C PRO A 68 -8.10 30.78 9.39
N GLY A 69 -9.38 31.14 9.40
CA GLY A 69 -9.87 32.41 8.82
C GLY A 69 -10.29 32.35 7.35
N SER A 70 -10.24 31.18 6.71
CA SER A 70 -10.78 30.97 5.36
C SER A 70 -12.31 31.15 5.33
N ARG A 71 -12.80 31.98 4.41
CA ARG A 71 -14.24 32.10 4.06
C ARG A 71 -14.44 31.53 2.66
N GLY A 72 -15.26 30.49 2.54
CA GLY A 72 -15.56 29.82 1.27
C GLY A 72 -15.59 28.31 1.41
N ARG A 73 -15.66 27.59 0.28
CA ARG A 73 -15.52 26.12 0.28
C ARG A 73 -14.08 25.77 0.69
N PRO A 74 -13.87 24.90 1.71
CA PRO A 74 -12.54 24.43 2.08
C PRO A 74 -11.77 23.88 0.88
N ALA A 75 -10.46 24.14 0.82
CA ALA A 75 -9.62 23.58 -0.23
C ALA A 75 -9.50 22.05 -0.04
N VAL A 76 -9.45 21.31 -1.15
CA VAL A 76 -9.28 19.86 -1.12
C VAL A 76 -7.80 19.52 -1.16
N GLY A 77 -7.34 18.86 -0.10
CA GLY A 77 -6.00 18.29 0.05
C GLY A 77 -5.99 16.79 -0.20
N LEU A 78 -4.79 16.24 -0.33
CA LEU A 78 -4.53 14.82 -0.44
C LEU A 78 -3.72 14.36 0.77
N MET A 79 -4.07 13.20 1.30
CA MET A 79 -3.27 12.46 2.29
C MET A 79 -3.16 11.00 1.87
N VAL A 80 -2.14 10.31 2.39
CA VAL A 80 -2.01 8.86 2.20
C VAL A 80 -3.16 8.14 2.91
N GLU A 81 -3.69 7.12 2.26
CA GLU A 81 -4.62 6.18 2.88
C GLU A 81 -3.80 5.00 3.42
N THR A 82 -3.57 4.97 4.74
CA THR A 82 -2.67 4.01 5.37
C THR A 82 -3.37 2.76 5.88
N GLU A 83 -4.62 2.86 6.33
CA GLU A 83 -5.34 1.79 7.04
C GLU A 83 -5.89 0.73 6.08
N ALA A 84 -6.23 1.12 4.85
CA ALA A 84 -6.75 0.20 3.85
C ALA A 84 -5.70 -0.79 3.30
N TRP A 85 -4.42 -0.58 3.61
CA TRP A 85 -3.30 -1.31 3.04
C TRP A 85 -2.41 -1.88 4.13
N HIS A 86 -2.05 -3.15 3.97
CA HIS A 86 -1.21 -3.86 4.92
C HIS A 86 0.02 -4.45 4.24
N TYR A 87 1.11 -4.53 4.99
CA TYR A 87 2.30 -5.30 4.60
C TYR A 87 2.73 -6.24 5.73
N LEU A 88 3.33 -7.36 5.33
CA LEU A 88 3.95 -8.30 6.27
C LEU A 88 5.45 -8.00 6.36
N ALA A 89 5.91 -7.66 7.55
CA ALA A 89 7.34 -7.62 7.87
C ALA A 89 7.77 -8.94 8.50
N VAL A 90 8.81 -9.54 7.92
CA VAL A 90 9.42 -10.78 8.40
C VAL A 90 10.84 -10.50 8.87
N ARG A 91 11.12 -10.74 10.14
CA ARG A 91 12.47 -10.66 10.72
C ARG A 91 12.91 -12.05 11.15
N ILE A 92 13.95 -12.57 10.50
CA ILE A 92 14.55 -13.87 10.83
C ILE A 92 15.81 -13.62 11.65
N SER A 93 15.87 -14.26 12.82
CA SER A 93 17.00 -14.21 13.74
C SER A 93 17.48 -15.63 14.04
N ARG A 94 18.53 -15.77 14.84
CA ARG A 94 19.07 -17.09 15.16
C ARG A 94 18.08 -17.87 16.02
N GLY A 95 17.42 -18.85 15.42
CA GLY A 95 16.47 -19.73 16.11
C GLY A 95 15.03 -19.22 16.14
N GLU A 96 14.74 -18.07 15.52
CA GLU A 96 13.44 -17.39 15.65
C GLU A 96 13.03 -16.69 14.35
N ILE A 97 11.71 -16.60 14.14
CA ILE A 97 11.07 -15.79 13.11
C ILE A 97 10.02 -14.89 13.76
N HIS A 98 10.10 -13.59 13.47
CA HIS A 98 9.08 -12.61 13.83
C HIS A 98 8.31 -12.21 12.58
N LEU A 99 6.99 -12.29 12.67
CA LEU A 99 6.05 -11.90 11.62
C LEU A 99 5.21 -10.75 12.18
N SER A 100 5.18 -9.60 11.52
CA SER A 100 4.31 -8.48 11.92
C SER A 100 3.54 -7.93 10.73
N LEU A 101 2.21 -7.92 10.83
CA LEU A 101 1.33 -7.26 9.90
C LEU A 101 1.20 -5.81 10.35
N ARG A 102 1.45 -4.89 9.42
CA ARG A 102 1.42 -3.45 9.68
C ARG A 102 0.64 -2.75 8.60
N ASP A 103 0.03 -1.62 8.95
CA ASP A 103 -0.55 -0.70 7.97
C ASP A 103 0.56 0.12 7.28
N LEU A 104 0.25 0.94 6.27
CA LEU A 104 1.31 1.73 5.59
C LEU A 104 1.94 2.83 6.47
N SER A 105 1.32 3.19 7.60
CA SER A 105 1.92 4.07 8.61
C SER A 105 2.89 3.34 9.54
N SER A 106 3.13 2.04 9.29
CA SER A 106 3.91 1.12 10.11
C SER A 106 3.29 0.80 11.48
N GLN A 107 2.03 1.18 11.72
CA GLN A 107 1.32 0.80 12.94
C GLN A 107 1.10 -0.71 12.97
N LEU A 108 1.33 -1.30 14.14
CA LEU A 108 1.21 -2.74 14.34
C LEU A 108 -0.26 -3.14 14.36
N VAL A 109 -0.64 -4.05 13.46
CA VAL A 109 -1.98 -4.67 13.47
C VAL A 109 -1.94 -5.96 14.27
N VAL A 110 -0.97 -6.83 13.98
CA VAL A 110 -0.76 -8.08 14.71
C VAL A 110 0.65 -8.60 14.48
N GLU A 111 1.23 -9.26 15.47
CA GLU A 111 2.52 -9.94 15.34
C GLU A 111 2.50 -11.37 15.90
N ASP A 112 3.49 -12.15 15.48
CA ASP A 112 3.86 -13.46 16.02
C ASP A 112 5.38 -13.54 16.15
N GLN A 113 5.83 -14.20 17.21
CA GLN A 113 7.20 -14.66 17.36
C GLN A 113 7.15 -16.17 17.49
N LEU A 114 7.83 -16.87 16.58
CA LEU A 114 7.83 -18.32 16.49
C LEU A 114 9.26 -18.85 16.51
N GLU A 115 9.42 -20.05 17.04
CA GLU A 115 10.69 -20.77 16.92
C GLU A 115 10.95 -21.12 15.45
N LEU A 116 12.18 -20.91 15.01
CA LEU A 116 12.70 -21.36 13.74
C LEU A 116 13.99 -22.15 13.99
N ALA A 117 13.82 -23.42 14.33
CA ALA A 117 14.91 -24.31 14.77
C ALA A 117 16.14 -24.25 13.83
N LEU A 118 17.34 -24.24 14.42
CA LEU A 118 18.60 -24.17 13.67
C LEU A 118 18.91 -25.46 12.90
N THR A 119 18.34 -26.57 13.32
CA THR A 119 18.50 -27.88 12.68
C THR A 119 17.13 -28.53 12.60
N ASP A 120 16.75 -28.93 11.39
CA ASP A 120 15.47 -29.55 11.09
C ASP A 120 15.63 -30.41 9.83
N SER A 121 14.85 -31.47 9.70
CA SER A 121 14.78 -32.27 8.48
C SER A 121 14.09 -31.51 7.34
N THR A 122 13.21 -30.57 7.67
CA THR A 122 12.46 -29.74 6.74
C THR A 122 13.32 -28.57 6.25
N PRO A 123 13.40 -28.33 4.93
CA PRO A 123 14.16 -27.21 4.39
C PRO A 123 13.73 -25.87 4.99
N PHE A 124 14.71 -24.98 5.21
CA PHE A 124 14.49 -23.67 5.80
C PHE A 124 13.38 -22.87 5.10
N LEU A 125 13.41 -22.78 3.77
CA LEU A 125 12.43 -22.01 3.01
C LEU A 125 11.01 -22.55 3.20
N THR A 126 10.84 -23.87 3.22
CA THR A 126 9.54 -24.52 3.48
C THR A 126 9.01 -24.13 4.85
N ARG A 127 9.85 -24.16 5.89
CA ARG A 127 9.44 -23.74 7.24
C ARG A 127 9.05 -22.26 7.30
N VAL A 128 9.77 -21.37 6.61
CA VAL A 128 9.42 -19.95 6.54
C VAL A 128 8.07 -19.75 5.85
N ILE A 129 7.83 -20.42 4.72
CA ILE A 129 6.53 -20.36 4.01
C ILE A 129 5.42 -20.89 4.93
N ASP A 130 5.62 -22.02 5.60
CA ASP A 130 4.64 -22.58 6.54
C ASP A 130 4.29 -21.60 7.67
N HIS A 131 5.28 -20.88 8.21
CA HIS A 131 5.02 -19.85 9.23
C HIS A 131 4.21 -18.68 8.66
N ILE A 132 4.50 -18.23 7.44
CA ILE A 132 3.75 -17.16 6.76
C ILE A 132 2.31 -17.60 6.46
N ASP A 133 2.11 -18.81 5.94
CA ASP A 133 0.77 -19.33 5.63
C ASP A 133 -0.08 -19.45 6.91
N ARG A 134 0.49 -20.00 7.99
CA ARG A 134 -0.18 -20.08 9.30
C ARG A 134 -0.54 -18.70 9.86
N PHE A 135 0.30 -17.70 9.63
CA PHE A 135 0.06 -16.33 10.06
C PHE A 135 -1.18 -15.72 9.39
N PHE A 136 -1.47 -16.07 8.13
CA PHE A 136 -2.66 -15.57 7.41
C PHE A 136 -3.93 -16.42 7.65
N ILE A 137 -3.80 -17.70 7.96
CA ILE A 137 -4.95 -18.61 8.18
C ILE A 137 -5.58 -18.41 9.56
N ARG A 138 -4.85 -17.84 10.54
CA ARG A 138 -5.37 -17.66 11.89
C ARG A 138 -6.58 -16.71 11.94
N PRO A 139 -7.66 -17.08 12.63
CA PRO A 139 -8.76 -16.17 12.92
C PRO A 139 -8.28 -14.98 13.77
N SER A 140 -8.75 -13.76 13.46
CA SER A 140 -8.51 -12.60 14.33
C SER A 140 -9.15 -12.83 15.69
N LYS A 141 -8.46 -12.48 16.79
CA LYS A 141 -8.99 -12.66 18.15
C LYS A 141 -9.91 -11.52 18.61
N GLU A 142 -9.96 -10.39 17.90
CA GLU A 142 -10.69 -9.19 18.36
C GLU A 142 -11.97 -8.85 17.60
N ALA A 143 -12.29 -9.57 16.53
CA ALA A 143 -13.61 -9.54 15.93
C ALA A 143 -13.78 -10.84 15.14
N GLY A 144 -14.99 -11.41 15.12
CA GLY A 144 -15.33 -12.63 14.38
C GLY A 144 -15.26 -12.51 12.85
N THR A 145 -14.24 -11.82 12.34
CA THR A 145 -13.95 -11.54 10.95
C THR A 145 -12.42 -11.58 10.73
N PRO A 146 -11.92 -12.14 9.63
CA PRO A 146 -10.51 -12.02 9.24
C PRO A 146 -10.04 -10.56 9.26
N TYR A 147 -8.76 -10.31 9.55
CA TYR A 147 -8.17 -8.95 9.65
C TYR A 147 -8.44 -8.04 8.42
N LEU A 148 -8.80 -8.61 7.27
CA LEU A 148 -9.17 -7.90 6.04
C LEU A 148 -10.59 -7.28 6.00
N HIS A 149 -11.42 -7.41 7.04
CA HIS A 149 -12.86 -7.09 6.96
C HIS A 149 -13.31 -5.75 7.55
N ARG A 150 -12.41 -4.82 7.92
CA ARG A 150 -12.85 -3.63 8.68
C ARG A 150 -13.62 -2.56 7.88
N HIS A 151 -13.82 -2.68 6.56
CA HIS A 151 -14.66 -1.73 5.80
C HIS A 151 -15.48 -2.34 4.63
N ASP A 152 -16.81 -2.32 4.76
CA ASP A 152 -17.90 -2.47 3.77
C ASP A 152 -17.62 -3.18 2.43
N ASP A 153 -17.96 -4.48 2.45
CA ASP A 153 -18.72 -5.38 1.56
C ASP A 153 -18.76 -5.27 0.01
N ALA A 154 -18.15 -4.27 -0.63
CA ALA A 154 -17.96 -4.28 -2.10
C ALA A 154 -16.47 -4.37 -2.52
N ARG A 155 -15.57 -4.09 -1.56
CA ARG A 155 -14.13 -3.90 -1.80
C ARG A 155 -13.34 -5.22 -1.82
N TYR A 156 -13.80 -6.24 -1.09
CA TYR A 156 -13.13 -7.55 -1.01
C TYR A 156 -13.38 -8.44 -2.24
N TYR A 157 -14.57 -8.37 -2.86
CA TYR A 157 -14.91 -9.19 -4.03
C TYR A 157 -13.97 -8.94 -5.24
N ARG A 158 -13.34 -7.77 -5.31
CA ARG A 158 -12.37 -7.45 -6.37
C ARG A 158 -10.97 -8.04 -6.12
N TYR A 159 -10.57 -8.20 -4.85
CA TYR A 159 -9.29 -8.82 -4.46
C TYR A 159 -9.28 -10.34 -4.76
N ARG A 160 -10.39 -11.06 -4.51
CA ARG A 160 -10.54 -12.47 -4.93
C ARG A 160 -10.47 -12.65 -6.45
N LYS A 161 -10.92 -11.67 -7.25
CA LYS A 161 -10.92 -11.79 -8.72
C LYS A 161 -9.50 -11.77 -9.30
N TRP A 162 -8.53 -11.16 -8.62
CA TRP A 162 -7.12 -11.20 -9.01
C TRP A 162 -6.44 -12.52 -8.62
N HIS A 163 -6.69 -13.06 -7.42
CA HIS A 163 -6.03 -14.31 -6.99
C HIS A 163 -6.61 -15.60 -7.59
N TYR A 164 -7.88 -15.62 -8.01
CA TYR A 164 -8.45 -16.80 -8.68
C TYR A 164 -8.28 -16.82 -10.20
N SER A 165 -7.88 -15.71 -10.83
CA SER A 165 -7.69 -15.66 -12.30
C SER A 165 -6.29 -16.08 -12.77
N SER A 166 -5.36 -16.37 -11.84
CA SER A 166 -4.04 -16.93 -12.16
C SER A 166 -3.96 -18.46 -12.05
N HIS A 167 -5.09 -19.14 -11.79
CA HIS A 167 -5.22 -20.61 -11.87
C HIS A 167 -6.04 -21.06 -13.09
N ALA A 168 -5.86 -20.38 -14.22
CA ALA A 168 -6.46 -20.80 -15.49
C ALA A 168 -5.58 -20.43 -16.69
N VAL A 169 -4.34 -20.90 -16.73
CA VAL A 169 -3.64 -21.32 -17.96
C VAL A 169 -2.60 -22.36 -17.57
N LEU A 170 -2.92 -23.64 -17.79
CA LEU A 170 -1.94 -24.61 -18.27
C LEU A 170 -1.68 -24.30 -19.76
#